data_AF-A0A3D0WQW3-F1
#
_entry.id   AF-A0A3D0WQW3-F1
#
_cell.length_a   1.000
_cell.length_b   1.000
_cell.length_c   1.000
_cell.angle_alpha   90.00
_cell.angle_beta   90.00
_cell.angle_gamma   90.00
#
_symmetry.space_group_name_H-M   'P 1'
#
loop_
_entity.id
_entity.type
_entity.pdbx_description
1 polymer ?
#
loop_
_entity_poly.entity_id
_entity_poly.type
_entity_poly.pdbx_seq_one_letter_code
_entity_poly.pdbx_strand_id
1 'polypeptide(L)'
;NMMLSVWLSELPETEMLLFRYIRKNIDHPEGVEMNFGDDDVLRIKEIAQKVAKEAEQLRQFVRFQETADGIYFAPVSPRYDVLSLIVSHFQSRYAGQPWIIYDTNRNTGLYYDTRSVVEVSFSQKDLSDLRLGVLDEEKLSSDETFFQQMWKEYFKSTTIKERINLKLQRQHMPRRYWRYLTEMQ
;
A
#
# COMPACT_ATOMS: atom_id res chain seq x y z
N ASN A 1 -15.77 -3.04 -5.26
CA ASN A 1 -16.80 -2.00 -5.09
C ASN A 1 -16.22 -0.69 -5.62
N MET A 2 -16.73 -0.17 -6.74
CA MET A 2 -16.17 0.98 -7.45
C MET A 2 -16.31 2.29 -6.66
N MET A 3 -17.47 2.50 -6.00
CA MET A 3 -17.73 3.69 -5.19
C MET A 3 -16.78 3.77 -3.99
N LEU A 4 -16.55 2.64 -3.30
CA LEU A 4 -15.59 2.58 -2.21
C LEU A 4 -14.18 2.98 -2.69
N SER A 5 -13.73 2.47 -3.83
CA SER A 5 -12.42 2.83 -4.37
C SER A 5 -12.34 4.32 -4.72
N VAL A 6 -13.40 4.94 -5.22
CA VAL A 6 -13.42 6.39 -5.47
C VAL A 6 -13.39 7.18 -4.17
N TRP A 7 -14.15 6.78 -3.15
CA TRP A 7 -14.10 7.38 -1.82
C TRP A 7 -12.67 7.38 -1.23
N LEU A 8 -12.01 6.22 -1.29
CA LEU A 8 -10.64 6.01 -0.81
C LEU A 8 -9.56 6.78 -1.62
N SER A 9 -9.94 7.46 -2.71
CA SER A 9 -9.01 8.29 -3.47
C SER A 9 -8.66 9.61 -2.79
N GLU A 10 -9.50 10.08 -1.85
CA GLU A 10 -9.36 11.36 -1.15
C GLU A 10 -9.18 12.59 -2.08
N LEU A 11 -9.62 12.48 -3.34
CA LEU A 11 -9.54 13.60 -4.28
C LEU A 11 -10.60 14.67 -3.92
N PRO A 12 -10.31 15.98 -4.05
CA PRO A 12 -11.25 17.03 -3.66
C PRO A 12 -12.62 16.97 -4.36
N GLU A 13 -12.66 16.47 -5.60
CA GLU A 13 -13.90 16.36 -6.38
C GLU A 13 -14.77 15.14 -6.02
N THR A 14 -14.27 14.24 -5.16
CA THR A 14 -14.85 12.91 -4.92
C THR A 14 -16.29 12.97 -4.40
N GLU A 15 -16.57 13.85 -3.45
CA GLU A 15 -17.88 13.93 -2.78
C GLU A 15 -19.01 14.25 -3.78
N MET A 16 -18.83 15.33 -4.54
CA MET A 16 -19.81 15.76 -5.54
C MET A 16 -19.90 14.78 -6.72
N LEU A 17 -18.79 14.16 -7.11
CA LEU A 17 -18.75 13.15 -8.16
C LEU A 17 -19.57 11.91 -7.74
N LEU A 18 -19.35 11.40 -6.52
CA LEU A 18 -20.10 10.28 -5.97
C LEU A 18 -21.58 10.62 -5.83
N PHE A 19 -21.92 11.82 -5.35
CA PHE A 19 -23.31 12.27 -5.24
C PHE A 19 -24.03 12.24 -6.61
N ARG A 20 -23.43 12.85 -7.64
CA ARG A 20 -24.00 12.83 -9.00
C ARG A 20 -24.16 11.42 -9.53
N TYR A 21 -23.17 10.57 -9.33
CA TYR A 21 -23.22 9.18 -9.77
C TYR A 21 -24.28 8.35 -9.06
N ILE A 22 -24.42 8.49 -7.73
CA ILE A 22 -25.46 7.82 -6.95
C ILE A 22 -26.84 8.26 -7.46
N ARG A 23 -27.05 9.56 -7.65
CA ARG A 23 -28.29 10.09 -8.22
C ARG A 23 -28.59 9.48 -9.60
N LYS A 24 -27.60 9.42 -10.50
CA LYS A 24 -27.78 8.82 -11.84
C LYS A 24 -28.18 7.34 -11.76
N ASN A 25 -27.61 6.57 -10.84
CA ASN A 25 -27.98 5.17 -10.62
C ASN A 25 -29.39 5.02 -10.05
N ILE A 26 -29.85 5.95 -9.20
CA ILE A 26 -31.23 5.96 -8.69
C ILE A 26 -32.21 6.30 -9.81
N ASP A 27 -31.88 7.30 -10.64
CA ASP A 27 -32.73 7.76 -11.74
C ASP A 27 -32.81 6.74 -12.90
N HIS A 28 -31.87 5.78 -12.99
CA HIS A 28 -31.82 4.74 -14.02
C HIS A 28 -31.71 3.33 -13.41
N PRO A 29 -32.85 2.66 -13.16
CA PRO A 29 -32.86 1.34 -12.51
C PRO A 29 -32.12 0.24 -13.29
N GLU A 30 -31.98 0.39 -14.61
CA GLU A 30 -31.24 -0.54 -15.47
C GLU A 30 -29.70 -0.39 -15.34
N GLY A 31 -29.23 0.64 -14.64
CA GLY A 31 -27.82 0.90 -14.34
C GLY A 31 -27.15 1.86 -15.32
N VAL A 32 -26.26 2.73 -14.79
CA VAL A 32 -25.47 3.68 -15.60
C VAL A 32 -23.99 3.33 -15.68
N GLU A 33 -23.56 2.24 -15.03
CA GLU A 33 -22.15 1.90 -14.83
C GLU A 33 -21.37 1.69 -16.15
N MET A 34 -22.07 1.30 -17.22
CA MET A 34 -21.50 1.03 -18.54
C MET A 34 -21.64 2.21 -19.52
N ASN A 35 -22.24 3.33 -19.10
CA ASN A 35 -22.38 4.51 -19.93
C ASN A 35 -21.09 5.34 -19.94
N PHE A 36 -20.09 4.91 -20.72
CA PHE A 36 -18.79 5.61 -20.83
C PHE A 36 -18.85 6.94 -21.58
N GLY A 37 -20.01 7.31 -22.15
CA GLY A 37 -20.23 8.65 -22.71
C GLY A 37 -20.59 9.70 -21.66
N ASP A 38 -20.88 9.28 -20.42
CA ASP A 38 -21.14 10.16 -19.30
C ASP A 38 -19.84 10.49 -18.55
N ASP A 39 -19.54 11.79 -18.42
CA ASP A 39 -18.30 12.28 -17.80
C ASP A 39 -18.14 11.82 -16.35
N ASP A 40 -19.23 11.73 -15.57
CA ASP A 40 -19.15 11.31 -14.17
C ASP A 40 -18.85 9.80 -14.07
N VAL A 41 -19.47 8.98 -14.92
CA VAL A 41 -19.23 7.53 -14.98
C VAL A 41 -17.79 7.24 -15.40
N LEU A 42 -17.31 7.93 -16.45
CA LEU A 42 -15.94 7.80 -16.92
C LEU A 42 -14.95 8.20 -15.83
N ARG A 43 -15.16 9.35 -15.18
CA ARG A 43 -14.28 9.85 -14.13
C ARG A 43 -14.20 8.91 -12.93
N ILE A 44 -15.33 8.35 -12.50
CA ILE A 44 -15.38 7.35 -11.42
C ILE A 44 -14.54 6.12 -11.77
N LYS A 45 -14.69 5.61 -13.00
CA LYS A 45 -13.94 4.44 -13.45
C LYS A 45 -12.44 4.71 -13.48
N GLU A 46 -12.02 5.87 -13.97
CA GLU A 46 -10.60 6.26 -13.97
C GLU A 46 -10.00 6.31 -12.56
N ILE A 47 -10.71 6.95 -11.61
CA ILE A 47 -10.25 7.05 -10.22
C ILE A 47 -10.18 5.66 -9.60
N ALA A 48 -11.24 4.85 -9.74
CA ALA A 48 -11.28 3.50 -9.20
C ALA A 48 -10.14 2.63 -9.74
N GLN A 49 -9.82 2.71 -11.03
CA GLN A 49 -8.69 2.00 -11.62
C GLN A 49 -7.34 2.44 -11.04
N LYS A 50 -7.14 3.75 -10.81
CA LYS A 50 -5.92 4.27 -10.19
C LYS A 50 -5.76 3.78 -8.75
N VAL A 51 -6.84 3.79 -7.97
CA VAL A 51 -6.86 3.30 -6.57
C VAL A 51 -6.61 1.79 -6.52
N ALA A 52 -7.26 1.01 -7.37
CA ALA A 52 -7.04 -0.43 -7.46
C ALA A 52 -5.59 -0.78 -7.85
N LYS A 53 -5.01 -0.03 -8.81
CA LYS A 53 -3.61 -0.19 -9.20
C LYS A 53 -2.66 0.14 -8.05
N GLU A 54 -2.94 1.17 -7.27
CA GLU A 54 -2.16 1.53 -6.08
C GLU A 54 -2.20 0.41 -5.03
N ALA A 55 -3.39 -0.13 -4.74
CA ALA A 55 -3.56 -1.26 -3.83
C ALA A 55 -2.75 -2.48 -4.28
N GLU A 56 -2.77 -2.79 -5.58
CA GLU A 56 -1.99 -3.90 -6.14
C GLU A 56 -0.48 -3.67 -6.05
N GLN A 57 -0.01 -2.45 -6.34
CA GLN A 57 1.39 -2.10 -6.13
C GLN A 57 1.80 -2.24 -4.67
N LEU A 58 0.93 -1.87 -3.73
CA LEU A 58 1.20 -2.01 -2.32
C LEU A 58 1.38 -3.49 -1.92
N ARG A 59 0.50 -4.39 -2.40
CA ARG A 59 0.65 -5.85 -2.20
C ARG A 59 2.00 -6.37 -2.70
N GLN A 60 2.51 -5.83 -3.81
CA GLN A 60 3.77 -6.26 -4.43
C GLN A 60 5.02 -5.71 -3.74
N PHE A 61 4.96 -4.48 -3.23
CA PHE A 61 6.14 -3.75 -2.76
C PHE A 61 6.25 -3.62 -1.24
N VAL A 62 5.28 -4.09 -0.46
CA VAL A 62 5.44 -4.20 1.00
C VAL A 62 6.67 -5.06 1.32
N ARG A 63 7.48 -4.56 2.25
CA ARG A 63 8.58 -5.28 2.87
C ARG A 63 8.38 -5.19 4.37
N PHE A 64 8.46 -6.34 5.03
CA PHE A 64 8.40 -6.43 6.47
C PHE A 64 9.81 -6.41 7.05
N GLN A 65 9.93 -5.80 8.21
CA GLN A 65 11.09 -5.84 9.09
C GLN A 65 10.62 -6.40 10.43
N GLU A 66 11.30 -7.41 10.96
CA GLU A 66 10.97 -7.97 12.27
C GLU A 66 11.43 -7.01 13.37
N THR A 67 10.51 -6.64 14.25
CA THR A 67 10.81 -5.85 15.45
C THR A 67 11.29 -6.73 16.59
N ALA A 68 11.95 -6.15 17.60
CA ALA A 68 12.43 -6.87 18.77
C ALA A 68 11.31 -7.62 19.54
N ASP A 69 10.07 -7.14 19.45
CA ASP A 69 8.89 -7.77 20.07
C ASP A 69 8.24 -8.87 19.19
N GLY A 70 8.88 -9.24 18.08
CA GLY A 70 8.41 -10.31 17.18
C GLY A 70 7.25 -9.90 16.26
N ILE A 71 6.98 -8.60 16.12
CA ILE A 71 5.97 -8.06 15.20
C ILE A 71 6.64 -7.68 13.88
N TYR A 72 6.06 -8.11 12.76
CA TYR A 72 6.52 -7.73 11.43
C TYR A 72 5.98 -6.36 11.04
N PHE A 73 6.85 -5.37 10.96
CA PHE A 73 6.49 -3.99 10.66
C PHE A 73 6.82 -3.63 9.20
N ALA A 74 5.88 -2.98 8.51
CA ALA A 74 6.02 -2.53 7.13
C ALA A 74 5.58 -1.07 6.96
N PRO A 75 6.52 -0.11 6.89
CA PRO A 75 6.20 1.26 6.57
C PRO A 75 5.88 1.41 5.07
N VAL A 76 4.81 2.13 4.77
CA VAL A 76 4.36 2.42 3.41
C VAL A 76 3.93 3.88 3.25
N SER A 77 3.80 4.32 2.00
CA SER A 77 3.34 5.67 1.68
C SER A 77 2.53 5.70 0.38
N PRO A 78 1.37 5.03 0.34
CA PRO A 78 0.52 5.03 -0.83
C PRO A 78 -0.03 6.44 -1.12
N ARG A 79 -0.34 6.70 -2.39
CA ARG A 79 -1.01 7.94 -2.82
C ARG A 79 -2.45 8.02 -2.32
N TYR A 80 -3.15 6.89 -2.31
CA TYR A 80 -4.55 6.76 -1.94
C TYR A 80 -4.69 5.95 -0.66
N ASP A 81 -5.81 6.06 0.04
CA ASP A 81 -6.07 5.29 1.25
C ASP A 81 -6.48 3.84 0.89
N VAL A 82 -5.49 3.02 0.60
CA VAL A 82 -5.70 1.65 0.09
C VAL A 82 -5.46 0.56 1.13
N LEU A 83 -5.17 0.93 2.38
CA LEU A 83 -4.86 -0.03 3.43
C LEU A 83 -6.00 -1.05 3.60
N SER A 84 -7.23 -0.56 3.69
CA SER A 84 -8.43 -1.40 3.80
C SER A 84 -8.60 -2.40 2.63
N LEU A 85 -8.08 -2.07 1.44
CA LEU A 85 -8.18 -2.91 0.24
C LEU A 85 -7.14 -4.04 0.21
N ILE A 86 -6.09 -3.95 1.02
CA ILE A 86 -5.00 -4.94 1.05
C ILE A 86 -5.07 -5.88 2.26
N VAL A 87 -5.86 -5.55 3.29
CA VAL A 87 -6.00 -6.33 4.54
C VAL A 87 -6.12 -7.83 4.28
N SER A 88 -7.10 -8.23 3.46
CA SER A 88 -7.42 -9.65 3.24
C SER A 88 -6.27 -10.44 2.61
N HIS A 89 -5.45 -9.78 1.78
CA HIS A 89 -4.27 -10.38 1.18
C HIS A 89 -3.23 -10.75 2.25
N PHE A 90 -2.91 -9.79 3.13
CA PHE A 90 -1.88 -9.99 4.16
C PHE A 90 -2.35 -10.90 5.29
N GLN A 91 -3.63 -10.83 5.69
CA GLN A 91 -4.20 -11.79 6.65
C GLN A 91 -4.08 -13.23 6.15
N SER A 92 -4.43 -13.48 4.88
CA SER A 92 -4.34 -14.82 4.29
C SER A 92 -2.89 -15.29 4.14
N ARG A 93 -1.99 -14.40 3.69
CA ARG A 93 -0.60 -14.74 3.37
C ARG A 93 0.31 -14.91 4.59
N TYR A 94 0.01 -14.20 5.68
CA TYR A 94 0.79 -14.14 6.92
C TYR A 94 -0.09 -14.43 8.15
N ALA A 95 -0.97 -15.44 8.06
CA ALA A 95 -1.94 -15.76 9.11
C ALA A 95 -1.31 -16.12 10.48
N GLY A 96 -0.10 -16.68 10.47
CA GLY A 96 0.59 -17.16 11.68
C GLY A 96 1.52 -16.15 12.35
N GLN A 97 1.58 -14.91 11.85
CA GLN A 97 2.55 -13.91 12.31
C GLN A 97 1.84 -12.58 12.56
N PRO A 98 2.08 -11.92 13.71
CA PRO A 98 1.55 -10.58 13.93
C PRO A 98 2.29 -9.59 13.03
N TRP A 99 1.54 -8.68 12.41
CA TRP A 99 2.12 -7.68 11.51
C TRP A 99 1.46 -6.32 11.62
N ILE A 100 2.20 -5.29 11.27
CA ILE A 100 1.74 -3.91 11.14
C ILE A 100 2.09 -3.42 9.75
N ILE A 101 1.09 -2.95 8.99
CA ILE A 101 1.31 -2.18 7.75
C ILE A 101 0.92 -0.74 8.02
N TYR A 102 1.86 0.19 7.88
CA TYR A 102 1.72 1.54 8.37
C TYR A 102 1.85 2.61 7.28
N ASP A 103 0.79 3.39 7.03
CA ASP A 103 0.84 4.54 6.14
C ASP A 103 1.45 5.77 6.84
N THR A 104 2.71 6.02 6.52
CA THR A 104 3.51 7.16 7.00
C THR A 104 2.99 8.53 6.57
N ASN A 105 2.17 8.61 5.50
CA ASN A 105 1.57 9.87 5.05
C ASN A 105 0.36 10.24 5.91
N ARG A 106 -0.48 9.24 6.24
CA ARG A 106 -1.77 9.43 6.93
C ARG A 106 -1.69 9.25 8.45
N ASN A 107 -0.57 8.75 8.97
CA ASN A 107 -0.42 8.39 10.38
C ASN A 107 -1.42 7.31 10.85
N THR A 108 -1.72 6.38 9.95
CA THR A 108 -2.67 5.29 10.18
C THR A 108 -2.03 3.99 9.72
N GLY A 109 -2.24 2.92 10.47
CA GLY A 109 -1.81 1.58 10.11
C GLY A 109 -2.82 0.52 10.49
N LEU A 110 -2.56 -0.68 10.02
CA LEU A 110 -3.33 -1.88 10.31
C LEU A 110 -2.45 -2.82 11.11
N TYR A 111 -2.89 -3.18 12.31
CA TYR A 111 -2.26 -4.19 13.14
C TYR A 111 -3.08 -5.48 13.09
N TYR A 112 -2.42 -6.59 12.76
CA TYR A 112 -2.98 -7.93 12.81
C TYR A 112 -2.35 -8.72 13.97
N ASP A 113 -3.19 -9.22 14.87
CA ASP A 113 -2.77 -9.98 16.05
C ASP A 113 -2.85 -11.51 15.86
N THR A 114 -2.87 -12.00 14.61
CA THR A 114 -3.18 -13.38 14.19
C THR A 114 -4.66 -13.79 14.21
N ARG A 115 -5.56 -12.95 14.75
CA ARG A 115 -7.00 -13.24 14.83
C ARG A 115 -7.85 -12.18 14.18
N SER A 116 -7.53 -10.92 14.43
CA SER A 116 -8.30 -9.76 14.03
C SER A 116 -7.38 -8.63 13.57
N VAL A 117 -7.92 -7.72 12.76
CA VAL A 117 -7.19 -6.53 12.32
C VAL A 117 -7.82 -5.32 12.98
N VAL A 118 -6.98 -4.49 13.58
CA VAL A 118 -7.37 -3.22 14.20
C VAL A 118 -6.58 -2.08 13.58
N GLU A 119 -7.19 -0.92 13.54
CA GLU A 119 -6.51 0.31 13.12
C GLU A 119 -5.64 0.83 14.26
N VAL A 120 -4.43 1.27 13.93
CA VAL A 120 -3.45 1.81 14.89
C VAL A 120 -2.86 3.12 14.37
N SER A 121 -2.46 4.00 15.27
CA SER A 121 -1.77 5.25 14.95
C SER A 121 -0.65 5.49 15.94
N PHE A 122 0.49 6.01 15.48
CA PHE A 122 1.59 6.39 16.36
C PHE A 122 1.53 7.85 16.80
N SER A 123 2.27 8.16 17.86
CA SER A 123 2.47 9.54 18.31
C SER A 123 3.30 10.31 17.27
N GLN A 124 3.17 11.64 17.22
CA GLN A 124 3.91 12.47 16.26
C GLN A 124 5.45 12.35 16.39
N LYS A 125 5.96 12.02 17.57
CA LYS A 125 7.41 11.84 17.80
C LYS A 125 7.92 10.56 17.15
N ASP A 126 7.18 9.47 17.25
CA ASP A 126 7.58 8.17 16.67
C ASP A 126 7.47 8.17 15.13
N LEU A 127 6.66 9.08 14.59
CA LEU A 127 6.38 9.26 13.17
C LEU A 127 7.59 9.78 12.36
N SER A 128 8.46 10.60 12.96
CA SER A 128 9.58 11.21 12.24
C SER A 128 10.59 10.16 11.77
N ASP A 129 10.82 9.15 12.59
CA ASP A 129 11.81 8.10 12.34
C ASP A 129 11.29 7.14 11.25
N LEU A 130 9.98 6.83 11.31
CA LEU A 130 9.29 5.97 10.35
C LEU A 130 9.23 6.52 8.92
N ARG A 131 9.26 7.85 8.74
CA ARG A 131 9.22 8.48 7.40
C ARG A 131 10.45 8.21 6.55
N LEU A 132 11.58 7.88 7.18
CA LEU A 132 12.80 7.48 6.49
C LEU A 132 12.71 6.05 5.93
N GLY A 133 11.71 5.26 6.36
CA GLY A 133 11.51 3.89 5.90
C GLY A 133 12.50 2.88 6.47
N VAL A 134 13.24 3.29 7.48
CA VAL A 134 14.19 2.48 8.24
C VAL A 134 13.81 2.62 9.70
N LEU A 135 13.47 1.51 10.36
CA LEU A 135 13.38 1.48 11.81
C LEU A 135 14.77 1.63 12.41
N ASP A 136 14.88 2.32 13.55
CA ASP A 136 16.13 2.35 14.31
C ASP A 136 16.58 0.91 14.61
N GLU A 137 17.88 0.64 14.51
CA GLU A 137 18.45 -0.70 14.75
C GLU A 137 18.05 -1.27 16.12
N GLU A 138 17.86 -0.40 17.13
CA GLU A 138 17.41 -0.78 18.47
C GLU A 138 15.98 -1.34 18.52
N LYS A 139 15.13 -1.00 17.54
CA LYS A 139 13.75 -1.48 17.42
C LYS A 139 13.65 -2.77 16.61
N LEU A 140 14.71 -3.16 15.90
CA LEU A 140 14.76 -4.35 15.09
C LEU A 140 15.13 -5.59 15.92
N SER A 141 14.66 -6.75 15.46
CA SER A 141 15.16 -8.04 15.96
C SER A 141 16.67 -8.15 15.73
N SER A 142 17.39 -8.83 16.63
CA SER A 142 18.85 -9.00 16.53
C SER A 142 19.29 -9.63 15.21
N ASP A 143 18.43 -10.46 14.63
CA ASP A 143 18.71 -11.22 13.40
C ASP A 143 18.22 -10.49 12.14
N GLU A 144 17.40 -9.44 12.27
CA GLU A 144 16.80 -8.72 11.12
C GLU A 144 17.87 -8.14 10.20
N THR A 145 18.92 -7.51 10.75
CA THR A 145 20.04 -6.98 9.97
C THR A 145 20.75 -8.07 9.16
N PHE A 146 20.89 -9.27 9.74
CA PHE A 146 21.46 -10.42 9.04
C PHE A 146 20.55 -10.88 7.89
N PHE A 147 19.23 -10.96 8.11
CA PHE A 147 18.28 -11.32 7.05
C PHE A 147 18.27 -10.29 5.90
N GLN A 148 18.34 -9.00 6.20
CA GLN A 148 18.44 -7.95 5.19
C GLN A 148 19.71 -8.10 4.35
N GLN A 149 20.85 -8.39 4.98
CA GLN A 149 22.11 -8.63 4.25
C GLN A 149 22.00 -9.86 3.34
N MET A 150 21.47 -10.97 3.85
CA MET A 150 21.23 -12.18 3.05
C MET A 150 20.32 -11.91 1.85
N TRP A 151 19.27 -11.11 2.02
CA TRP A 151 18.40 -10.70 0.93
C TRP A 151 19.14 -9.88 -0.14
N LYS A 152 19.97 -8.90 0.26
CA LYS A 152 20.77 -8.09 -0.67
C LYS A 152 21.75 -8.95 -1.47
N GLU A 153 22.40 -9.91 -0.82
CA GLU A 153 23.33 -10.84 -1.47
C GLU A 153 22.61 -11.78 -2.45
N TYR A 154 21.47 -12.32 -2.05
CA TYR A 154 20.61 -13.13 -2.91
C TYR A 154 20.15 -12.33 -4.15
N PHE A 155 19.65 -11.11 -3.94
CA PHE A 155 19.19 -10.25 -5.04
C PHE A 155 20.32 -9.92 -6.01
N LYS A 156 21.51 -9.58 -5.50
CA LYS A 156 22.69 -9.28 -6.31
C LYS A 156 23.19 -10.50 -7.09
N SER A 157 23.21 -11.68 -6.47
CA SER A 157 23.73 -12.91 -7.09
C SER A 157 22.80 -13.45 -8.18
N THR A 158 21.49 -13.28 -8.03
CA THR A 158 20.50 -13.72 -9.02
C THR A 158 20.27 -12.72 -10.15
N THR A 159 20.73 -11.47 -10.00
CA THR A 159 20.58 -10.42 -11.02
C THR A 159 21.43 -10.70 -12.26
N ILE A 160 20.77 -10.81 -13.42
CA ILE A 160 21.43 -10.91 -14.72
C ILE A 160 21.82 -9.51 -15.19
N LYS A 161 23.13 -9.22 -15.19
CA LYS A 161 23.67 -7.86 -15.45
C LYS A 161 23.29 -7.34 -16.83
N GLU A 162 23.25 -8.21 -17.83
CA GLU A 162 22.93 -7.89 -19.22
C GLU A 162 21.44 -7.50 -19.40
N ARG A 163 20.58 -7.85 -18.45
CA ARG A 163 19.13 -7.52 -18.47
C ARG A 163 18.78 -6.25 -17.70
N ILE A 164 19.76 -5.56 -17.12
CA ILE A 164 19.51 -4.35 -16.34
C ILE A 164 18.97 -3.23 -17.25
N ASN A 165 17.71 -2.85 -17.02
CA ASN A 165 17.08 -1.71 -17.68
C ASN A 165 16.41 -0.81 -16.64
N LEU A 166 17.15 0.20 -16.18
CA LEU A 166 16.68 1.13 -15.14
C LEU A 166 15.46 1.96 -15.59
N LYS A 167 15.30 2.21 -16.90
CA LYS A 167 14.12 2.94 -17.40
C LYS A 167 12.86 2.09 -17.22
N LEU A 168 12.92 0.82 -17.62
CA LEU A 168 11.83 -0.12 -17.49
C LEU A 168 11.52 -0.44 -16.02
N GLN A 169 12.57 -0.63 -15.21
CA GLN A 169 12.42 -0.85 -13.76
C GLN A 169 11.63 0.30 -13.11
N ARG A 170 11.94 1.57 -13.42
CA ARG A 170 11.19 2.72 -12.88
C ARG A 170 9.73 2.80 -13.35
N GLN A 171 9.41 2.23 -14.52
CA GLN A 171 8.03 2.18 -15.03
C GLN A 171 7.18 1.16 -14.26
N HIS A 172 7.75 -0.01 -13.94
CA HIS A 172 7.04 -1.07 -13.21
C HIS A 172 7.13 -0.92 -11.68
N MET A 173 8.24 -0.38 -11.18
CA MET A 173 8.51 -0.16 -9.77
C MET A 173 8.82 1.33 -9.55
N PRO A 174 7.78 2.17 -9.30
CA PRO A 174 7.96 3.60 -9.08
C PRO A 174 8.91 3.91 -7.93
N ARG A 175 9.81 4.89 -8.11
CA ARG A 175 10.87 5.24 -7.14
C ARG A 175 10.38 5.55 -5.73
N ARG A 176 9.15 6.02 -5.56
CA ARG A 176 8.55 6.30 -4.23
C ARG A 176 8.55 5.08 -3.29
N TYR A 177 8.52 3.87 -3.85
CA TYR A 177 8.54 2.63 -3.07
C TYR A 177 9.97 2.22 -2.69
N TRP A 178 10.98 2.67 -3.42
CA TRP A 178 12.36 2.18 -3.29
C TRP A 178 12.94 2.45 -1.90
N ARG A 179 12.51 3.52 -1.23
CA ARG A 179 12.95 3.81 0.15
C ARG A 179 12.59 2.72 1.16
N TYR A 180 11.58 1.91 0.88
CA TYR A 180 11.15 0.78 1.73
C TYR A 180 11.64 -0.58 1.22
N LEU A 181 12.31 -0.62 0.07
CA LEU A 181 12.79 -1.86 -0.52
C LEU A 181 14.23 -2.11 -0.10
N THR A 182 14.45 -3.13 0.73
CA THR A 182 15.77 -3.53 1.20
C THR A 182 16.76 -3.74 0.05
N GLU A 183 16.32 -4.27 -1.09
CA GLU A 183 17.16 -4.49 -2.28
C GLU A 183 17.57 -3.20 -3.02
N MET A 184 16.91 -2.07 -2.74
CA MET A 184 17.19 -0.77 -3.36
C MET A 184 17.94 0.20 -2.42
N GLN A 185 18.18 -0.21 -1.17
CA GLN A 185 18.91 0.52 -0.14
C GLN A 185 20.40 0.20 -0.14
#